data_AF-A0A9X9FRZ6-F1
#
_entry.id   AF-A0A9X9FRZ6-F1
#
_cell.length_a   1.000
_cell.length_b   1.000
_cell.length_c   1.000
_cell.angle_alpha   90.00
_cell.angle_beta   90.00
_cell.angle_gamma   90.00
#
_symmetry.space_group_name_H-M   'P 1'
#
loop_
_entity.id
_entity.type
_entity.pdbx_description
1 polymer ?
#
loop_
_entity_poly.entity_id
_entity_poly.type
_entity_poly.pdbx_seq_one_letter_code
_entity_poly.pdbx_strand_id
1 'polypeptide(L)' 'MSQPSETEIQNAIEYAMRREGVTEIVPSEDGEYEVEIYEASSLTPFVMCLLRELKVIS' A
#
# COMPACT_ATOMS: atom_id res chain seq x y z
N MET A 1 23.37 -2.60 -0.43
CA MET A 1 22.25 -2.71 0.53
C MET A 1 21.59 -4.06 0.30
N SER A 2 21.23 -4.79 1.35
CA SER A 2 20.44 -6.02 1.21
C SER A 2 19.04 -5.66 0.71
N GLN A 3 18.51 -6.41 -0.25
CA GLN A 3 17.11 -6.24 -0.68
C GLN A 3 16.20 -6.66 0.48
N PRO A 4 15.13 -5.89 0.77
CA PRO A 4 14.17 -6.27 1.79
C PRO A 4 13.43 -7.55 1.36
N SER A 5 13.21 -8.45 2.32
CA SER A 5 12.36 -9.62 2.15
C SER A 5 10.89 -9.22 1.98
N GLU A 6 10.08 -10.13 1.42
CA GLU A 6 8.64 -9.91 1.26
C GLU A 6 7.93 -9.63 2.60
N THR A 7 8.33 -10.32 3.67
CA THR A 7 7.83 -10.09 5.03
C THR A 7 8.21 -8.70 5.56
N GLU A 8 9.44 -8.24 5.33
CA GLU A 8 9.85 -6.89 5.73
C GLU A 8 9.04 -5.82 4.98
N ILE A 9 8.75 -6.04 3.69
CA ILE A 9 7.92 -5.15 2.90
C ILE A 9 6.49 -5.12 3.44
N GLN A 10 5.86 -6.27 3.69
CA GLN A 10 4.50 -6.33 4.24
C GLN A 10 4.40 -5.63 5.59
N ASN A 11 5.34 -5.89 6.51
CA ASN A 11 5.38 -5.23 7.81
C ASN A 11 5.54 -3.71 7.67
N ALA A 12 6.34 -3.24 6.71
CA ALA A 12 6.51 -1.82 6.44
C ALA A 12 5.21 -1.17 5.91
N ILE A 13 4.46 -1.88 5.05
CA ILE A 13 3.16 -1.41 4.55
C ILE A 13 2.18 -1.27 5.71
N GLU A 14 2.02 -2.32 6.53
CA GLU A 14 1.13 -2.26 7.70
C GLU A 14 1.49 -1.12 8.65
N TYR A 15 2.79 -0.96 8.94
CA TYR A 15 3.26 0.10 9.81
C TYR A 15 2.97 1.50 9.23
N ALA A 16 3.20 1.69 7.92
CA ALA A 16 2.93 2.94 7.24
C ALA A 16 1.44 3.28 7.29
N MET A 17 0.56 2.33 6.97
CA MET A 17 -0.90 2.53 6.99
C MET A 17 -1.44 2.89 8.38
N ARG A 18 -0.85 2.36 9.46
CA ARG A 18 -1.25 2.74 10.83
C ARG A 18 -0.87 4.18 11.20
N ARG A 19 0.10 4.76 10.50
CA ARG A 19 0.59 6.13 10.75
C ARG A 19 -0.03 7.14 9.82
N GLU A 20 -0.16 6.76 8.55
CA GLU A 20 -0.71 7.57 7.48
C GLU A 20 -1.84 6.72 6.86
N GLY A 21 -3.06 6.95 7.31
CA GLY A 21 -4.25 6.24 6.79
C GLY A 21 -4.35 6.44 5.29
N VAL A 22 -4.73 5.37 4.57
CA VAL A 22 -4.89 5.41 3.12
C VAL A 22 -6.37 5.35 2.80
N THR A 23 -6.86 6.31 2.01
CA THR A 23 -8.26 6.36 1.60
C THR A 23 -8.40 6.22 0.09
N GLU A 24 -9.53 5.69 -0.34
CA GLU A 24 -9.95 5.58 -1.73
C GLU A 24 -11.28 6.31 -1.90
N ILE A 25 -11.43 7.03 -3.02
CA ILE A 25 -12.69 7.66 -3.39
C ILE A 25 -13.46 6.68 -4.27
N VAL A 26 -14.61 6.23 -3.77
CA VAL A 26 -15.47 5.26 -4.44
C VAL A 26 -16.71 5.97 -4.98
N PRO A 27 -17.00 5.87 -6.30
CA PRO A 27 -18.23 6.41 -6.87
C PRO A 27 -19.44 5.55 -6.48
N SER A 28 -20.56 6.21 -6.18
CA SER A 28 -21.85 5.59 -5.85
C SER A 28 -23.02 6.34 -6.52
N GLU A 29 -24.23 5.80 -6.37
CA GLU A 29 -25.46 6.44 -6.88
C GLU A 29 -25.73 7.82 -6.25
N ASP A 30 -25.30 8.03 -5.01
CA ASP A 30 -25.53 9.24 -4.22
C ASP A 30 -24.33 10.22 -4.25
N GLY A 31 -23.27 9.89 -5.01
CA GLY A 31 -22.06 10.69 -5.14
C GLY A 31 -20.78 9.91 -4.83
N GLU A 32 -19.68 10.61 -4.61
CA GLU A 32 -18.39 10.02 -4.27
C GLU A 32 -18.22 9.93 -2.74
N TYR A 33 -17.73 8.79 -2.25
CA TYR A 33 -17.44 8.58 -0.84
C TYR A 33 -15.99 8.22 -0.61
N GLU A 34 -15.42 8.75 0.45
CA GLU A 34 -14.07 8.39 0.90
C GLU A 34 -14.16 7.16 1.82
N VAL A 35 -13.41 6.11 1.47
CA VAL A 35 -13.35 4.84 2.21
C VAL A 35 -11.90 4.58 2.62
N GLU A 36 -11.69 4.26 3.90
CA GLU A 36 -10.36 3.92 4.40
C GLU A 36 -9.99 2.47 4.02
N ILE A 37 -8.77 2.29 3.52
CA ILE A 37 -8.17 1.00 3.19
C ILE A 37 -7.48 0.48 4.45
N TYR A 38 -7.98 -0.63 5.00
CA TYR A 38 -7.43 -1.21 6.23
C TYR A 38 -6.50 -2.40 5.98
N GLU A 39 -6.55 -2.99 4.78
CA GLU A 39 -5.80 -4.19 4.46
C GLU A 39 -4.51 -3.86 3.69
N ALA A 40 -3.36 -4.18 4.29
CA ALA A 40 -2.06 -3.99 3.65
C ALA A 40 -1.92 -4.80 2.35
N SER A 41 -2.58 -5.95 2.25
CA SER A 41 -2.65 -6.77 1.04
C SER A 41 -3.17 -5.99 -0.18
N SER A 42 -4.08 -5.03 0.02
CA SER A 42 -4.61 -4.19 -1.05
C SER A 42 -3.56 -3.25 -1.65
N LEU A 43 -2.56 -2.83 -0.85
CA LEU A 43 -1.48 -1.94 -1.28
C LEU A 43 -0.22 -2.69 -1.71
N THR A 44 -0.06 -3.96 -1.33
CA THR A 44 1.11 -4.77 -1.69
C THR A 44 1.45 -4.74 -3.18
N PRO A 45 0.51 -4.93 -4.14
CA PRO A 45 0.85 -4.88 -5.56
C PRO A 45 1.43 -3.52 -6.00
N PHE A 46 0.85 -2.43 -5.50
CA PHE A 46 1.31 -1.07 -5.78
C PHE A 46 2.72 -0.85 -5.23
N VAL A 47 2.96 -1.22 -3.97
CA VAL A 47 4.27 -1.05 -3.32
C VAL A 47 5.34 -1.91 -3.98
N MET A 48 5.02 -3.15 -4.35
CA MET A 48 5.94 -4.02 -5.07
C MET A 48 6.31 -3.45 -6.45
N CYS A 49 5.34 -2.87 -7.17
CA CYS A 49 5.60 -2.16 -8.43
C CYS A 49 6.55 -0.98 -8.21
N LEU A 50 6.25 -0.11 -7.23
CA LEU A 50 7.06 1.06 -6.89
C LEU A 50 8.51 0.68 -6.52
N LEU A 51 8.69 -0.33 -5.68
CA LEU A 51 10.02 -0.78 -5.25
C LEU A 51 10.85 -1.36 -6.41
N ARG A 52 10.22 -1.99 -7.40
CA ARG A 52 10.90 -2.45 -8.63
C ARG A 52 11.33 -1.28 -9.51
N GLU A 53 10.44 -0.30 -9.73
CA GLU A 53 10.76 0.90 -10.51
C GLU A 53 11.93 1.69 -9.89
N LEU A 54 11.98 1.75 -8.56
CA LEU A 54 13.07 2.36 -7.80
C LEU A 54 14.32 1.47 -7.69
N LYS A 55 14.31 0.26 -8.27
CA LYS A 55 15.40 -0.74 -8.23
C LYS A 55 15.83 -1.11 -6.80
N VAL A 56 14.89 -1.04 -5.84
CA VAL A 56 15.09 -1.51 -4.46
C VAL A 56 15.00 -3.04 -4.42
N ILE A 57 14.04 -3.60 -5.15
CA ILE A 57 13.86 -5.04 -5.34
C ILE A 57 13.88 -5.39 -6.83
N SER A 58 13.98 -6.69 -7.11
CA SER A 58 14.05 -7.25 -8.47
C SER A 58 12.66 -7.60 -9.02
#